data_AF-A0A5R9EGZ6-F1
#
_entry.id   AF-A0A5R9EGZ6-F1
#
_cell.length_a   1.000
_cell.length_b   1.000
_cell.length_c   1.000
_cell.angle_alpha   90.00
_cell.angle_beta   90.00
_cell.angle_gamma   90.00
#
_symmetry.space_group_name_H-M   'P 1'
#
loop_
_entity.id
_entity.type
_entity.pdbx_description
1 polymer ?
#
loop_
_entity_poly.entity_id
_entity_poly.type
_entity_poly.pdbx_seq_one_letter_code
_entity_poly.pdbx_strand_id
1 'polypeptide(L)' 'MSAVRARVDAMPPGQARTEAEAWISWAAATVERLDPLNTPPRLTDIPEPRPDDLKPFLGHWSPYGPTY' A
#
# COMPACT_ATOMS: atom_id res chain seq x y z
N MET A 1 -25.20 -3.47 7.45
CA MET A 1 -24.70 -2.41 8.36
C MET A 1 -23.58 -2.99 9.21
N SER A 2 -22.45 -2.27 9.37
CA SER A 2 -21.33 -2.72 10.22
C SER A 2 -21.69 -2.56 11.71
N ALA A 3 -21.28 -3.52 12.56
CA ALA A 3 -21.56 -3.52 14.00
C ALA A 3 -21.04 -2.25 14.72
N VAL A 4 -19.95 -1.67 14.22
CA VAL A 4 -19.37 -0.42 14.75
C VAL A 4 -20.30 0.77 14.53
N ARG A 5 -20.97 0.85 13.37
CA ARG A 5 -21.92 1.93 13.10
C ARG A 5 -23.17 1.82 13.98
N ALA A 6 -23.71 0.62 14.17
CA ALA A 6 -24.81 0.40 15.11
C ALA A 6 -24.47 0.82 16.55
N ARG A 7 -23.21 0.60 16.98
CA ARG A 7 -22.75 1.03 18.31
C ARG A 7 -22.71 2.55 18.46
N VAL A 8 -22.27 3.27 17.43
CA VAL A 8 -22.22 4.74 17.41
C VAL A 8 -23.60 5.36 17.33
N ASP A 9 -24.52 4.76 16.56
CA ASP A 9 -25.91 5.22 16.48
C ASP A 9 -26.63 5.16 17.83
N ALA A 10 -26.27 4.16 18.66
CA ALA A 10 -26.75 3.99 20.03
C ALA A 10 -26.05 4.90 21.06
N MET A 11 -25.04 5.68 20.68
CA MET A 11 -24.41 6.63 21.60
C MET A 11 -25.30 7.86 21.84
N PRO A 12 -25.31 8.41 23.06
CA PRO A 12 -25.98 9.68 23.32
C PRO A 12 -25.34 10.79 22.46
N PRO A 13 -26.12 11.80 22.05
CA PRO A 13 -25.59 12.94 21.31
C PRO A 13 -24.54 13.67 22.14
N GLY A 14 -23.46 14.08 21.49
CA GLY A 14 -22.34 14.76 22.13
C GLY A 14 -21.05 14.57 21.37
N GLN A 15 -19.99 15.23 21.84
CA GLN A 15 -18.68 15.24 21.18
C GLN A 15 -18.14 13.84 20.88
N ALA A 16 -18.25 12.91 21.83
CA ALA A 16 -17.79 11.53 21.65
C ALA A 16 -18.50 10.79 20.50
N ARG A 17 -19.79 11.08 20.26
CA ARG A 17 -20.52 10.50 19.12
C ARG A 17 -20.04 11.11 17.81
N THR A 18 -19.87 12.43 17.76
CA THR A 18 -19.34 13.13 16.57
C THR A 18 -17.95 12.64 16.19
N GLU A 19 -17.05 12.47 17.16
CA GLU A 19 -15.70 11.95 16.94
C GLU A 19 -15.73 10.50 16.42
N ALA A 20 -16.61 9.66 16.97
CA ALA A 20 -16.77 8.28 16.51
C ALA A 20 -17.35 8.21 15.08
N GLU A 21 -18.30 9.09 14.73
CA GLU A 21 -18.84 9.20 13.37
C GLU A 21 -17.75 9.65 12.37
N ALA A 22 -16.94 10.63 12.74
CA ALA A 22 -15.81 11.09 11.93
C ALA A 22 -14.77 9.99 11.73
N TRP A 23 -14.47 9.22 12.79
CA TRP A 23 -13.55 8.09 12.71
C TRP A 23 -14.08 6.98 11.78
N ILE A 24 -15.37 6.64 11.86
CA ILE A 24 -15.99 5.66 10.94
C ILE A 24 -15.90 6.14 9.49
N SER A 25 -16.17 7.42 9.24
CA SER A 25 -16.09 8.01 7.90
C SER A 25 -14.67 7.93 7.34
N TRP A 26 -13.68 8.33 8.13
CA TRP A 26 -12.27 8.23 7.77
C TRP A 26 -11.84 6.78 7.52
N ALA A 27 -12.26 5.84 8.37
CA ALA A 27 -11.90 4.43 8.25
C ALA A 27 -12.46 3.82 6.96
N ALA A 28 -13.71 4.11 6.62
CA ALA A 28 -14.33 3.65 5.37
C ALA A 28 -13.57 4.17 4.14
N ALA A 29 -13.30 5.48 4.07
CA ALA A 29 -12.53 6.08 2.98
C ALA A 29 -11.09 5.54 2.90
N THR A 30 -10.49 5.23 4.04
CA THR A 30 -9.14 4.67 4.10
C THR A 30 -9.09 3.24 3.57
N VAL A 31 -10.08 2.41 3.90
CA VAL A 31 -10.19 1.04 3.36
C VAL A 31 -10.34 1.08 1.84
N GLU A 32 -11.23 1.92 1.31
CA GLU A 32 -11.40 2.06 -0.15
C GLU A 32 -10.11 2.46 -0.86
N ARG A 33 -9.34 3.39 -0.26
CA ARG A 33 -8.05 3.84 -0.81
C ARG A 33 -6.95 2.78 -0.70
N LEU A 34 -6.93 2.00 0.37
CA LEU A 34 -5.90 0.98 0.60
C LEU A 34 -6.21 -0.34 -0.09
N ASP A 35 -7.44 -0.55 -0.54
CA ASP A 35 -7.82 -1.77 -1.25
C ASP A 35 -7.01 -1.89 -2.55
N PRO A 36 -6.09 -2.87 -2.64
CA PRO A 36 -5.25 -3.05 -3.82
C PRO A 36 -6.07 -3.48 -5.05
N LEU A 37 -7.32 -3.92 -4.87
CA LEU A 37 -8.23 -4.30 -5.95
C LEU A 37 -8.93 -3.09 -6.59
N ASN A 38 -8.98 -1.95 -5.90
CA ASN A 38 -9.54 -0.71 -6.43
C ASN A 38 -8.56 0.04 -7.36
N THR A 39 -7.29 -0.35 -7.36
CA THR A 39 -6.30 0.13 -8.32
C THR A 39 -6.05 -0.96 -9.35
N PRO A 40 -6.10 -0.68 -10.66
CA PRO A 40 -5.69 -1.66 -11.66
C PRO A 40 -4.28 -2.17 -11.31
N PRO A 41 -4.07 -3.49 -11.22
CA PRO A 41 -2.75 -4.02 -10.90
C PRO A 41 -1.78 -3.55 -11.97
N ARG A 42 -0.80 -2.74 -11.56
CA ARG A 42 0.30 -2.32 -12.42
C ARG A 42 1.49 -3.20 -12.10
N LEU A 43 2.06 -3.80 -13.13
CA LEU A 43 3.41 -4.31 -13.02
C LEU A 43 4.29 -3.11 -12.69
N THR A 44 5.00 -3.15 -11.56
CA THR A 44 6.03 -2.14 -11.29
C THR A 44 7.01 -2.14 -12.45
N ASP A 45 7.40 -0.97 -12.95
CA ASP A 45 8.39 -0.88 -14.02
C ASP A 45 9.64 -1.66 -13.59
N ILE A 46 9.91 -2.76 -14.30
CA ILE A 46 11.11 -3.55 -14.08
C ILE A 46 12.24 -2.74 -14.71
N PRO A 47 13.24 -2.30 -13.93
CA PRO A 47 14.36 -1.57 -14.51
C PRO A 47 15.11 -2.48 -15.50
N GLU A 48 15.59 -1.91 -16.60
CA GLU A 48 16.44 -2.64 -17.54
C GLU A 48 17.67 -3.17 -16.79
N PRO A 49 17.96 -4.49 -16.84
CA PRO A 49 19.10 -5.07 -16.14
C PRO A 49 20.39 -4.47 -16.66
N ARG A 50 21.16 -3.87 -15.76
CA ARG A 50 22.48 -3.31 -16.08
C ARG A 50 23.56 -4.35 -15.83
N PRO A 51 24.68 -4.30 -16.57
CA PRO A 51 25.84 -5.14 -16.26
C PRO A 51 26.26 -5.05 -14.78
N ASP A 52 26.17 -3.85 -14.21
CA ASP A 52 26.49 -3.58 -12.81
C ASP A 52 25.61 -4.33 -11.80
N ASP A 53 24.36 -4.66 -12.16
CA ASP A 53 23.46 -5.41 -11.28
C ASP A 53 23.93 -6.87 -11.09
N LEU A 54 24.81 -7.35 -11.98
CA LEU A 54 25.41 -8.67 -11.89
C LEU A 54 26.63 -8.71 -10.95
N LYS A 55 27.22 -7.56 -10.59
CA LYS A 55 28.44 -7.49 -9.75
C LYS A 55 28.40 -8.35 -8.49
N PRO A 56 27.30 -8.39 -7.70
CA PRO A 56 27.25 -9.20 -6.48
C PRO A 56 27.29 -10.72 -6.75
N PHE A 57 26.92 -11.16 -7.96
CA PHE A 57 26.76 -12.56 -8.32
C PHE A 57 27.95 -13.13 -9.12
N LEU A 58 28.83 -12.26 -9.61
CA LEU A 58 29.91 -12.62 -10.53
C LEU A 58 31.26 -12.93 -9.85
N GLY A 59 31.40 -12.67 -8.54
CA GLY A 59 32.66 -12.92 -7.83
C GLY A 59 33.83 -12.17 -8.47
N HIS A 60 34.79 -12.91 -9.03
CA HIS A 60 35.97 -12.33 -9.71
C HIS A 60 35.75 -12.03 -11.19
N TRP A 61 34.54 -12.26 -11.71
CA TRP A 61 34.25 -12.10 -13.13
C TRP A 61 33.81 -10.67 -13.44
N SER A 62 34.24 -10.16 -14.60
CA SER A 62 33.82 -8.85 -15.09
C SER A 62 32.36 -8.87 -15.54
N PRO A 63 31.52 -7.91 -15.09
CA PRO A 63 30.15 -7.77 -15.59
C PRO A 63 30.07 -7.32 -17.05
N TYR A 64 31.15 -6.77 -17.61
CA TYR A 64 31.18 -6.20 -18.96
C TYR A 64 31.67 -7.19 -20.03
N GLY A 65 31.93 -8.46 -19.66
CA GLY A 65 32.54 -9.45 -20.54
C GLY A 65 34.06 -9.26 -20.72
N PRO A 66 34.71 -10.10 -21.54
CA PRO A 66 36.15 -10.01 -21.80
C PRO A 66 36.47 -8.75 -22.62
N THR A 67 37.45 -7.97 -22.16
CA THR A 67 38.05 -6.86 -22.91
C THR A 67 39.17 -7.41 -23.80
N TYR A 68 39.04 -7.25 -25.13
CA TYR A 68 40.07 -7.57 -26.11
C TYR A 68 41.16 -6.49 -26.18
#